data_AF-A0A5A7PS98-F1
#
_entry.id   AF-A0A5A7PS98-F1
#
_cell.length_a   1.000
_cell.length_b   1.000
_cell.length_c   1.000
_cell.angle_alpha   90.00
_cell.angle_beta   90.00
_cell.angle_gamma   90.00
#
_symmetry.space_group_name_H-M   'P 1'
#
loop_
_entity.id
_entity.type
_entity.pdbx_description
1 polymer ?
#
loop_
_entity_poly.entity_id
_entity_poly.type
_entity_poly.pdbx_seq_one_letter_code
_entity_poly.pdbx_strand_id
1 'polypeptide(L)'
;MNENNSNDKKHFVLVHGFGHGAWCWYKLVNLLKQNNRHRVTALDLAGCGVHPSQLHQISSFSDYARPLMDFLSALPDDERVVLVGHSYGGISISVAAETFPGKVSLAVFFVKRTSDESSFMDCEFVFDPEFGDLPISAALRVDDMADTVYSHCQLEDVELAKMLLRPSLLFAKDLSNPGLLSQERYGKIKRCYVICEEDDVSSVEFQRQNIAENPPDVVVSIAEAGHMVMLTRPQELCHCLLDWSSSHRADMGIYFGAQPLGTSFGHEVKEVKEIKGADHMPMFTQPDALASSRLPRNMAECGTKASKYSIKQKVHLVLVHGACHGAWCWYKVKPLLEAAGHHATALDLAASGIDSRKLHELRGVADYTRPLLELLAEVSEKVVLVGHSLGGINLGLAMEMYPKKIVAAVFLTAFVPDIVHRPSYVLEQYNERTPAEEWLDTKFLQCGTSEEPLTSMFFGPQFVSNKLYNLSSPEDVALANMLLRPSSLFIEDLSKKGEFTKEGYGSVKRVFIVCGQDKAIPVNFQRWQIETIGVDKVMEIETADHMAMLSQPHKLCQCLLEIAECYA
;
A
#
# COMPACT_ATOMS: atom_id res chain seq x y z
N MET A 1 -16.56 -13.28 34.82
CA MET A 1 -17.56 -13.23 33.74
C MET A 1 -18.36 -11.96 33.95
N ASN A 2 -18.17 -10.96 33.09
CA ASN A 2 -19.11 -9.85 32.92
C ASN A 2 -19.44 -9.79 31.43
N GLU A 3 -20.40 -10.63 31.04
CA GLU A 3 -21.22 -10.40 29.86
C GLU A 3 -22.11 -9.19 30.17
N ASN A 4 -21.90 -8.08 29.47
CA ASN A 4 -22.93 -7.10 29.06
C ASN A 4 -22.29 -5.79 28.58
N ASN A 5 -21.98 -5.73 27.28
CA ASN A 5 -22.22 -4.54 26.45
C ASN A 5 -22.01 -4.91 24.97
N SER A 6 -22.95 -5.66 24.38
CA SER A 6 -23.00 -5.90 22.93
C SER A 6 -23.37 -4.64 22.12
N ASN A 7 -23.75 -3.54 22.79
CA ASN A 7 -24.33 -2.35 22.16
C ASN A 7 -23.32 -1.25 21.78
N ASP A 8 -22.01 -1.46 22.00
CA ASP A 8 -20.95 -0.47 21.71
C ASP A 8 -20.03 -0.88 20.54
N LYS A 9 -20.26 -2.07 19.97
CA LYS A 9 -19.55 -2.51 18.76
C LYS A 9 -20.08 -1.75 17.55
N LYS A 10 -19.17 -1.08 16.86
CA LYS A 10 -19.47 -0.29 15.65
C LYS A 10 -18.85 -0.96 14.43
N HIS A 11 -19.40 -0.65 13.28
CA HIS A 11 -18.85 -1.06 12.00
C HIS A 11 -18.37 0.16 11.22
N PHE A 12 -17.06 0.32 11.11
CA PHE A 12 -16.43 1.38 10.32
C PHE A 12 -16.22 0.91 8.89
N VAL A 13 -16.59 1.75 7.93
CA VAL A 13 -16.41 1.51 6.50
C VAL A 13 -15.56 2.65 5.96
N LEU A 14 -14.35 2.32 5.53
CA LEU A 14 -13.31 3.27 5.14
C LEU A 14 -13.21 3.35 3.62
N VAL A 15 -13.31 4.54 3.06
CA VAL A 15 -13.35 4.81 1.62
C VAL A 15 -12.23 5.77 1.25
N HIS A 16 -11.30 5.29 0.43
CA HIS A 16 -10.09 6.00 0.03
C HIS A 16 -10.37 7.18 -0.91
N GLY A 17 -9.38 8.08 -1.02
CA GLY A 17 -9.38 9.22 -1.93
C GLY A 17 -8.87 8.91 -3.34
N PHE A 18 -8.66 9.97 -4.11
CA PHE A 18 -8.19 9.94 -5.49
C PHE A 18 -6.87 9.18 -5.63
N GLY A 19 -6.77 8.26 -6.59
CA GLY A 19 -5.55 7.50 -6.89
C GLY A 19 -5.22 6.35 -5.94
N HIS A 20 -5.80 6.36 -4.73
CA HIS A 20 -5.52 5.39 -3.67
C HIS A 20 -6.38 4.14 -3.79
N GLY A 21 -6.13 3.18 -2.90
CA GLY A 21 -7.00 2.03 -2.62
C GLY A 21 -7.19 1.87 -1.12
N ALA A 22 -7.87 0.80 -0.69
CA ALA A 22 -8.08 0.42 0.71
C ALA A 22 -6.79 0.41 1.54
N TRP A 23 -5.66 0.09 0.89
CA TRP A 23 -4.34 0.02 1.48
C TRP A 23 -3.91 1.30 2.23
N CYS A 24 -4.40 2.49 1.87
CA CYS A 24 -4.02 3.72 2.56
C CYS A 24 -4.51 3.76 4.01
N TRP A 25 -5.43 2.87 4.40
CA TRP A 25 -5.98 2.78 5.74
C TRP A 25 -5.24 1.79 6.65
N TYR A 26 -4.17 1.14 6.19
CA TYR A 26 -3.58 -0.03 6.87
C TYR A 26 -3.21 0.23 8.34
N LYS A 27 -2.65 1.41 8.65
CA LYS A 27 -2.34 1.82 10.04
C LYS A 27 -3.60 2.02 10.88
N LEU A 28 -4.61 2.69 10.34
CA LEU A 28 -5.86 2.98 11.05
C LEU A 28 -6.71 1.72 11.29
N VAL A 29 -6.77 0.81 10.32
CA VAL A 29 -7.55 -0.43 10.44
C VAL A 29 -7.07 -1.28 11.60
N ASN A 30 -5.75 -1.36 11.81
CA ASN A 30 -5.21 -2.05 12.98
C ASN A 30 -5.73 -1.42 14.28
N LEU A 31 -5.61 -0.10 14.43
CA LEU A 31 -6.03 0.63 15.63
C LEU A 31 -7.53 0.44 15.93
N LEU A 32 -8.40 0.56 14.93
CA LEU A 32 -9.85 0.40 15.11
C LEU A 32 -10.26 -1.04 15.43
N LYS A 33 -9.50 -2.04 14.96
CA LYS A 33 -9.75 -3.46 15.26
C LYS A 33 -9.18 -3.91 16.61
N GLN A 34 -8.36 -3.11 17.28
CA GLN A 34 -7.74 -3.50 18.55
C GLN A 34 -8.78 -4.00 19.56
N ASN A 35 -8.43 -5.08 20.26
CA ASN A 35 -9.29 -5.79 21.23
C ASN A 35 -10.62 -6.34 20.66
N ASN A 36 -10.71 -6.57 19.34
CA ASN A 36 -11.91 -7.08 18.65
C ASN A 36 -13.17 -6.22 18.87
N ARG A 37 -12.97 -4.95 19.25
CA ARG A 37 -14.03 -4.04 19.70
C ARG A 37 -14.94 -3.62 18.55
N HIS A 38 -14.37 -3.31 17.38
CA HIS A 38 -15.12 -2.83 16.22
C HIS A 38 -14.92 -3.72 15.00
N ARG A 39 -15.91 -3.73 14.10
CA ARG A 39 -15.75 -4.27 12.75
C ARG A 39 -15.24 -3.14 11.85
N VAL A 40 -14.28 -3.45 10.98
CA VAL A 40 -13.70 -2.44 10.08
C VAL A 40 -13.56 -3.05 8.71
N THR A 41 -14.14 -2.38 7.72
CA THR A 41 -14.08 -2.76 6.30
C THR A 41 -13.46 -1.59 5.54
N ALA A 42 -12.28 -1.78 4.97
CA ALA A 42 -11.71 -0.87 3.98
C ALA A 42 -11.99 -1.47 2.60
N LEU A 43 -12.50 -0.65 1.67
CA LEU A 43 -12.95 -1.11 0.35
C LEU A 43 -12.13 -0.42 -0.75
N ASP A 44 -11.75 -1.20 -1.76
CA ASP A 44 -11.33 -0.63 -3.03
C ASP A 44 -12.58 -0.25 -3.84
N LEU A 45 -12.65 1.01 -4.27
CA LEU A 45 -13.61 1.43 -5.30
C LEU A 45 -13.20 0.84 -6.65
N ALA A 46 -14.11 0.84 -7.63
CA ALA A 46 -13.84 0.15 -8.88
C ALA A 46 -12.63 0.78 -9.59
N GLY A 47 -11.68 -0.06 -10.01
CA GLY A 47 -10.46 0.39 -10.69
C GLY A 47 -9.36 0.93 -9.77
N CYS A 48 -9.59 0.93 -8.46
CA CYS A 48 -8.63 1.38 -7.46
C CYS A 48 -8.01 0.19 -6.70
N GLY A 49 -6.88 0.42 -6.03
CA GLY A 49 -6.15 -0.62 -5.29
C GLY A 49 -5.98 -1.91 -6.10
N VAL A 50 -6.35 -3.05 -5.52
CA VAL A 50 -6.28 -4.36 -6.16
C VAL A 50 -7.60 -4.78 -6.83
N HIS A 51 -8.56 -3.86 -6.96
CA HIS A 51 -9.82 -4.13 -7.65
C HIS A 51 -9.56 -4.54 -9.12
N PRO A 52 -10.20 -5.62 -9.61
CA PRO A 52 -9.90 -6.20 -10.92
C PRO A 52 -10.37 -5.36 -12.10
N SER A 53 -11.33 -4.45 -11.88
CA SER A 53 -11.80 -3.53 -12.94
C SER A 53 -10.67 -2.67 -13.47
N GLN A 54 -10.74 -2.40 -14.77
CA GLN A 54 -9.86 -1.47 -15.46
C GLN A 54 -10.59 -0.16 -15.74
N LEU A 55 -9.84 0.93 -15.93
CA LEU A 55 -10.44 2.27 -16.10
C LEU A 55 -11.41 2.33 -17.27
N HIS A 56 -11.08 1.71 -18.41
CA HIS A 56 -11.96 1.66 -19.58
C HIS A 56 -13.28 0.90 -19.36
N GLN A 57 -13.41 0.14 -18.25
CA GLN A 57 -14.62 -0.60 -17.89
C GLN A 57 -15.56 0.21 -16.98
N ILE A 58 -15.13 1.41 -16.54
CA ILE A 58 -15.86 2.25 -15.61
C ILE A 58 -16.36 3.45 -16.41
N SER A 59 -17.67 3.51 -16.63
CA SER A 59 -18.28 4.50 -17.51
C SER A 59 -18.96 5.65 -16.77
N SER A 60 -19.15 5.51 -15.45
CA SER A 60 -19.88 6.45 -14.62
C SER A 60 -19.38 6.45 -13.18
N PHE A 61 -19.72 7.49 -12.42
CA PHE A 61 -19.51 7.54 -10.98
C PHE A 61 -20.24 6.39 -10.27
N SER A 62 -21.39 5.96 -10.79
CA SER A 62 -22.12 4.82 -10.25
C SER A 62 -21.34 3.51 -10.40
N ASP A 63 -20.63 3.31 -11.52
CA ASP A 63 -19.76 2.15 -11.71
C ASP A 63 -18.56 2.22 -10.76
N TYR A 64 -17.99 3.42 -10.59
CA TYR A 64 -16.88 3.67 -9.68
C TYR A 64 -17.22 3.36 -8.22
N ALA A 65 -18.35 3.89 -7.73
CA ALA A 65 -18.82 3.72 -6.36
C ALA A 65 -19.50 2.37 -6.11
N ARG A 66 -19.69 1.53 -7.14
CA ARG A 66 -20.44 0.28 -7.07
C ARG A 66 -19.98 -0.66 -5.94
N PRO A 67 -18.68 -0.88 -5.68
CA PRO A 67 -18.26 -1.75 -4.58
C PRO A 67 -18.78 -1.29 -3.21
N LEU A 68 -18.82 0.01 -2.97
CA LEU A 68 -19.39 0.59 -1.74
C LEU A 68 -20.91 0.41 -1.67
N MET A 69 -21.61 0.64 -2.79
CA MET A 69 -23.07 0.52 -2.86
C MET A 69 -23.53 -0.92 -2.67
N ASP A 70 -22.87 -1.87 -3.34
CA ASP A 70 -23.17 -3.30 -3.23
C ASP A 70 -22.93 -3.79 -1.80
N PHE A 71 -21.83 -3.35 -1.18
CA PHE A 71 -21.53 -3.65 0.21
C PHE A 71 -22.63 -3.16 1.16
N LEU A 72 -23.04 -1.89 1.07
CA LEU A 72 -24.09 -1.33 1.92
C LEU A 72 -25.45 -2.00 1.67
N SER A 73 -25.76 -2.30 0.41
CA SER A 73 -26.97 -3.03 0.03
C SER A 73 -27.04 -4.41 0.71
N ALA A 74 -25.91 -5.11 0.78
CA ALA A 74 -25.79 -6.45 1.37
C ALA A 74 -25.82 -6.49 2.92
N LEU A 75 -25.69 -5.34 3.60
CA LEU A 75 -25.79 -5.30 5.07
C LEU A 75 -27.20 -5.67 5.54
N PRO A 76 -27.36 -6.33 6.71
CA PRO A 76 -28.65 -6.51 7.36
C PRO A 76 -29.41 -5.18 7.55
N ASP A 77 -30.73 -5.21 7.51
CA ASP A 77 -31.57 -4.00 7.58
C ASP A 77 -31.45 -3.25 8.91
N ASP A 78 -31.13 -3.97 9.99
CA ASP A 78 -30.90 -3.42 11.32
C ASP A 78 -29.46 -2.95 11.55
N GLU A 79 -28.56 -3.22 10.60
CA GLU A 79 -27.16 -2.85 10.74
C GLU A 79 -26.89 -1.43 10.22
N ARG A 80 -26.23 -0.62 11.05
CA ARG A 80 -25.76 0.73 10.67
C ARG A 80 -24.26 0.85 10.78
N VAL A 81 -23.65 1.55 9.82
CA VAL A 81 -22.20 1.76 9.74
C VAL A 81 -21.80 3.20 10.03
N VAL A 82 -20.54 3.40 10.40
CA VAL A 82 -19.85 4.69 10.33
C VAL A 82 -19.11 4.73 9.00
N LEU A 83 -19.52 5.62 8.10
CA LEU A 83 -18.81 5.87 6.84
C LEU A 83 -17.69 6.87 7.09
N VAL A 84 -16.48 6.56 6.63
CA VAL A 84 -15.30 7.42 6.74
C VAL A 84 -14.73 7.61 5.34
N GLY A 85 -14.76 8.84 4.83
CA GLY A 85 -14.32 9.19 3.49
C GLY A 85 -13.14 10.15 3.53
N HIS A 86 -12.05 9.78 2.86
CA HIS A 86 -10.89 10.64 2.64
C HIS A 86 -10.98 11.31 1.27
N SER A 87 -10.76 12.63 1.20
CA SER A 87 -10.59 13.35 -0.05
C SER A 87 -11.77 13.08 -1.02
N TYR A 88 -11.48 12.66 -2.25
CA TYR A 88 -12.47 12.27 -3.26
C TYR A 88 -13.45 11.17 -2.79
N GLY A 89 -13.03 10.30 -1.86
CA GLY A 89 -13.90 9.31 -1.22
C GLY A 89 -15.05 9.92 -0.41
N GLY A 90 -14.92 11.19 0.00
CA GLY A 90 -16.00 12.01 0.56
C GLY A 90 -17.23 12.09 -0.34
N ILE A 91 -17.04 12.13 -1.66
CA ILE A 91 -18.15 12.14 -2.63
C ILE A 91 -18.87 10.79 -2.59
N SER A 92 -18.13 9.69 -2.64
CA SER A 92 -18.67 8.32 -2.60
C SER A 92 -19.48 8.05 -1.33
N ILE A 93 -18.99 8.46 -0.16
CA ILE A 93 -19.75 8.28 1.09
C ILE A 93 -20.98 9.20 1.16
N SER A 94 -20.96 10.35 0.49
CA SER A 94 -22.13 11.25 0.44
C SER A 94 -23.26 10.65 -0.39
N VAL A 95 -22.95 10.14 -1.59
CA VAL A 95 -23.93 9.45 -2.44
C VAL A 95 -24.42 8.17 -1.77
N ALA A 96 -23.56 7.46 -1.05
CA ALA A 96 -23.94 6.26 -0.30
C ALA A 96 -24.91 6.60 0.84
N ALA A 97 -24.66 7.69 1.57
CA ALA A 97 -25.53 8.19 2.63
C ALA A 97 -26.88 8.69 2.11
N GLU A 98 -26.92 9.31 0.92
CA GLU A 98 -28.16 9.65 0.22
C GLU A 98 -28.94 8.39 -0.16
N THR A 99 -28.25 7.36 -0.67
CA THR A 99 -28.88 6.13 -1.18
C THR A 99 -29.37 5.22 -0.05
N PHE A 100 -28.61 5.11 1.05
CA PHE A 100 -28.87 4.20 2.17
C PHE A 100 -28.93 4.93 3.54
N PRO A 101 -29.81 5.94 3.72
CA PRO A 101 -29.81 6.75 4.94
C PRO A 101 -30.12 5.93 6.20
N GLY A 102 -30.90 4.84 6.05
CA GLY A 102 -31.20 3.91 7.14
C GLY A 102 -30.00 3.09 7.62
N LYS A 103 -29.00 2.87 6.75
CA LYS A 103 -27.80 2.04 7.04
C LYS A 103 -26.59 2.86 7.48
N VAL A 104 -26.69 4.19 7.51
CA VAL A 104 -25.57 5.07 7.89
C VAL A 104 -25.89 5.75 9.21
N SER A 105 -25.06 5.51 10.23
CA SER A 105 -25.20 6.13 11.56
C SER A 105 -24.44 7.46 11.68
N LEU A 106 -23.32 7.57 10.99
CA LEU A 106 -22.43 8.72 11.01
C LEU A 106 -21.62 8.75 9.71
N ALA A 107 -21.43 9.94 9.13
CA ALA A 107 -20.51 10.16 8.02
C ALA A 107 -19.37 11.08 8.45
N VAL A 108 -18.13 10.62 8.31
CA VAL A 108 -16.92 11.36 8.68
C VAL A 108 -16.15 11.71 7.42
N PHE A 109 -15.83 12.99 7.28
CA PHE A 109 -15.10 13.54 6.15
C PHE A 109 -13.76 14.11 6.62
N PHE A 110 -12.74 13.96 5.80
CA PHE A 110 -11.54 14.79 5.88
C PHE A 110 -11.13 15.12 4.47
N VAL A 111 -11.00 16.43 4.24
CA VAL A 111 -10.76 17.03 2.94
C VAL A 111 -11.93 16.75 1.99
N LYS A 112 -12.99 17.55 2.02
CA LYS A 112 -14.05 17.48 1.00
C LYS A 112 -13.69 18.42 -0.14
N ARG A 113 -13.49 17.89 -1.35
CA ARG A 113 -13.33 18.73 -2.54
C ARG A 113 -14.72 18.99 -3.15
N THR A 114 -15.15 20.25 -3.18
CA THR A 114 -16.29 20.69 -4.00
C THR A 114 -15.86 20.83 -5.46
N SER A 115 -16.83 20.92 -6.37
CA SER A 115 -16.67 20.79 -7.82
C SER A 115 -15.87 21.89 -8.52
N ASP A 116 -15.16 22.77 -7.81
CA ASP A 116 -14.37 23.82 -8.45
C ASP A 116 -13.00 23.26 -8.91
N GLU A 117 -12.81 23.29 -10.22
CA GLU A 117 -11.77 22.59 -10.98
C GLU A 117 -10.41 23.32 -10.99
N SER A 118 -10.26 24.43 -10.27
CA SER A 118 -9.14 25.37 -10.48
C SER A 118 -7.85 25.11 -9.69
N SER A 119 -7.80 24.07 -8.85
CA SER A 119 -6.61 23.70 -8.06
C SER A 119 -6.39 22.19 -8.08
N PHE A 120 -6.22 21.60 -9.27
CA PHE A 120 -5.76 20.22 -9.31
C PHE A 120 -4.33 20.12 -8.76
N MET A 121 -4.10 19.06 -7.98
CA MET A 121 -2.74 18.58 -7.68
C MET A 121 -1.95 18.43 -8.97
N ASP A 122 -0.62 18.42 -8.89
CA ASP A 122 0.26 18.14 -10.03
C ASP A 122 0.01 16.69 -10.52
N CYS A 123 -0.99 16.56 -11.39
CA CYS A 123 -1.47 15.32 -11.97
C CYS A 123 -1.12 15.27 -13.46
N GLU A 124 -0.88 14.07 -13.96
CA GLU A 124 -0.88 13.78 -15.39
C GLU A 124 -2.30 13.47 -15.85
N PHE A 125 -2.83 14.32 -16.72
CA PHE A 125 -4.20 14.24 -17.21
C PHE A 125 -4.27 13.50 -18.55
N VAL A 126 -5.30 12.68 -18.70
CA VAL A 126 -5.69 12.08 -19.97
C VAL A 126 -7.00 12.71 -20.44
N PHE A 127 -7.01 13.19 -21.67
CA PHE A 127 -8.16 13.79 -22.33
C PHE A 127 -8.70 12.84 -23.40
N ASP A 128 -10.02 12.85 -23.61
CA ASP A 128 -10.67 12.11 -24.67
C ASP A 128 -11.33 13.10 -25.64
N PRO A 129 -10.99 13.07 -26.96
CA PRO A 129 -11.57 13.96 -27.95
C PRO A 129 -13.11 13.92 -28.03
N GLU A 130 -13.75 12.82 -27.64
CA GLU A 130 -15.22 12.70 -27.62
C GLU A 130 -15.87 13.44 -26.44
N PHE A 131 -15.10 13.77 -25.39
CA PHE A 131 -15.59 14.39 -24.15
C PHE A 131 -15.20 15.87 -23.98
N GLY A 132 -14.58 16.48 -24.99
CA GLY A 132 -14.20 17.89 -24.99
C GLY A 132 -12.91 18.19 -24.21
N ASP A 133 -12.79 19.40 -23.68
CA ASP A 133 -11.56 19.88 -23.02
C ASP A 133 -11.41 19.43 -21.54
N LEU A 134 -12.32 18.60 -21.03
CA LEU A 134 -12.25 18.09 -19.66
C LEU A 134 -11.47 16.77 -19.60
N PRO A 135 -10.56 16.60 -18.63
CA PRO A 135 -9.81 15.36 -18.48
C PRO A 135 -10.73 14.22 -18.01
N ILE A 136 -10.58 13.04 -18.63
CA ILE A 136 -11.34 11.84 -18.26
C ILE A 136 -10.69 11.06 -17.11
N SER A 137 -9.37 11.17 -16.96
CA SER A 137 -8.63 10.55 -15.87
C SER A 137 -7.40 11.37 -15.51
N ALA A 138 -6.90 11.20 -14.28
CA ALA A 138 -5.61 11.73 -13.90
C ALA A 138 -4.82 10.72 -13.05
N ALA A 139 -3.50 10.78 -13.15
CA ALA A 139 -2.57 10.07 -12.29
C ALA A 139 -1.77 11.08 -11.45
N LEU A 140 -1.58 10.80 -10.17
CA LEU A 140 -0.67 11.58 -9.33
C LEU A 140 0.76 11.37 -9.84
N ARG A 141 1.51 12.45 -10.00
CA ARG A 141 2.92 12.36 -10.41
C ARG A 141 3.75 11.87 -9.23
N VAL A 142 4.42 10.74 -9.44
CA VAL A 142 5.15 10.00 -8.40
C VAL A 142 6.28 10.82 -7.76
N ASP A 143 6.91 11.71 -8.53
CA ASP A 143 8.00 12.55 -8.03
C ASP A 143 7.48 13.74 -7.19
N ASP A 144 6.34 14.32 -7.56
CA ASP A 144 5.78 15.52 -6.91
C ASP A 144 4.92 15.17 -5.68
N MET A 145 4.37 13.95 -5.62
CA MET A 145 3.47 13.55 -4.52
C MET A 145 4.17 13.45 -3.16
N ALA A 146 5.48 13.21 -3.15
CA ALA A 146 6.28 13.10 -1.93
C ALA A 146 6.34 14.44 -1.18
N ASP A 147 6.41 15.55 -1.94
CA ASP A 147 6.52 16.91 -1.40
C ASP A 147 5.15 17.60 -1.23
N THR A 148 4.05 16.92 -1.59
CA THR A 148 2.68 17.46 -1.53
C THR A 148 1.76 16.54 -0.73
N VAL A 149 1.16 15.53 -1.36
CA VAL A 149 0.20 14.59 -0.76
C VAL A 149 0.81 13.85 0.44
N TYR A 150 2.11 13.53 0.38
CA TYR A 150 2.84 12.74 1.37
C TYR A 150 3.93 13.54 2.11
N SER A 151 3.92 14.87 2.06
CA SER A 151 4.97 15.75 2.65
C SER A 151 5.29 15.46 4.12
N HIS A 152 4.30 14.99 4.87
CA HIS A 152 4.42 14.66 6.30
C HIS A 152 4.48 13.15 6.61
N CYS A 153 4.55 12.29 5.58
CA CYS A 153 4.56 10.84 5.76
C CYS A 153 5.97 10.27 5.96
N GLN A 154 6.06 9.04 6.47
CA GLN A 154 7.35 8.33 6.53
C GLN A 154 7.79 7.92 5.12
N LEU A 155 9.10 7.80 4.90
CA LEU A 155 9.65 7.43 3.59
C LEU A 155 9.11 6.09 3.08
N GLU A 156 8.87 5.13 3.99
CA GLU A 156 8.26 3.84 3.62
C GLU A 156 6.81 4.00 3.14
N ASP A 157 6.02 4.93 3.71
CA ASP A 157 4.65 5.18 3.24
C ASP A 157 4.65 5.81 1.85
N VAL A 158 5.59 6.73 1.59
CA VAL A 158 5.80 7.32 0.26
C VAL A 158 6.13 6.21 -0.74
N GLU A 159 7.07 5.33 -0.39
CA GLU A 159 7.49 4.22 -1.26
C GLU A 159 6.35 3.24 -1.52
N LEU A 160 5.56 2.91 -0.49
CA LEU A 160 4.37 2.08 -0.64
C LEU A 160 3.36 2.72 -1.61
N ALA A 161 3.17 4.05 -1.54
CA ALA A 161 2.30 4.78 -2.46
C ALA A 161 2.82 4.73 -3.91
N LYS A 162 4.15 4.86 -4.13
CA LYS A 162 4.76 4.73 -5.46
C LYS A 162 4.43 3.39 -6.12
N MET A 163 4.32 2.34 -5.32
CA MET A 163 4.04 0.98 -5.79
C MET A 163 2.54 0.72 -6.03
N LEU A 164 1.64 1.52 -5.46
CA LEU A 164 0.20 1.16 -5.36
C LEU A 164 -0.78 2.20 -5.91
N LEU A 165 -0.34 3.44 -6.16
CA LEU A 165 -1.19 4.45 -6.76
C LEU A 165 -1.57 4.05 -8.18
N ARG A 166 -2.85 4.24 -8.51
CA ARG A 166 -3.40 4.01 -9.85
C ARG A 166 -4.01 5.30 -10.39
N PRO A 167 -4.06 5.51 -11.71
CA PRO A 167 -4.82 6.62 -12.26
C PRO A 167 -6.29 6.50 -11.86
N SER A 168 -6.97 7.63 -11.67
CA SER A 168 -8.37 7.71 -11.27
C SER A 168 -9.19 8.51 -12.28
N LEU A 169 -10.41 8.07 -12.53
CA LEU A 169 -11.36 8.76 -13.40
C LEU A 169 -11.94 10.00 -12.71
N LEU A 170 -12.24 11.01 -13.53
CA LEU A 170 -12.90 12.24 -13.11
C LEU A 170 -14.35 12.24 -13.62
N PHE A 171 -15.30 12.46 -12.71
CA PHE A 171 -16.73 12.28 -13.00
C PHE A 171 -17.50 13.61 -12.97
N ALA A 172 -16.91 14.70 -13.49
CA ALA A 172 -17.48 16.04 -13.41
C ALA A 172 -18.94 16.12 -13.93
N LYS A 173 -19.24 15.43 -15.03
CA LYS A 173 -20.59 15.38 -15.62
C LYS A 173 -21.61 14.70 -14.70
N ASP A 174 -21.24 13.58 -14.09
CA ASP A 174 -22.14 12.84 -13.21
C ASP A 174 -22.38 13.59 -11.89
N LEU A 175 -21.33 14.27 -11.41
CA LEU A 175 -21.33 14.96 -10.12
C LEU A 175 -21.94 16.37 -10.18
N SER A 176 -22.11 16.94 -11.37
CA SER A 176 -22.78 18.24 -11.58
C SER A 176 -24.31 18.14 -11.63
N ASN A 177 -24.88 16.94 -11.50
CA ASN A 177 -26.32 16.74 -11.56
C ASN A 177 -27.05 17.43 -10.38
N PRO A 178 -27.93 18.41 -10.64
CA PRO A 178 -28.70 19.06 -9.58
C PRO A 178 -29.63 18.05 -8.89
N GLY A 179 -29.50 17.95 -7.56
CA GLY A 179 -30.29 17.00 -6.76
C GLY A 179 -29.60 15.67 -6.47
N LEU A 180 -28.28 15.56 -6.71
CA LEU A 180 -27.48 14.40 -6.30
C LEU A 180 -27.61 14.08 -4.80
N LEU A 181 -27.79 15.11 -3.95
CA LEU A 181 -27.99 14.98 -2.51
C LEU A 181 -29.26 15.75 -2.11
N SER A 182 -30.07 15.18 -1.21
CA SER A 182 -31.31 15.78 -0.74
C SER A 182 -31.29 16.10 0.75
N GLN A 183 -32.06 17.12 1.15
CA GLN A 183 -32.24 17.43 2.59
C GLN A 183 -33.01 16.32 3.31
N GLU A 184 -33.92 15.64 2.62
CA GLU A 184 -34.78 14.61 3.22
C GLU A 184 -34.03 13.31 3.56
N ARG A 185 -32.93 13.02 2.86
CA ARG A 185 -32.14 11.80 3.03
C ARG A 185 -30.75 12.13 3.56
N TYR A 186 -29.85 12.66 2.72
CA TYR A 186 -28.49 13.02 3.13
C TYR A 186 -28.48 14.07 4.26
N GLY A 187 -29.37 15.07 4.21
CA GLY A 187 -29.46 16.12 5.24
C GLY A 187 -29.79 15.63 6.65
N LYS A 188 -30.33 14.41 6.81
CA LYS A 188 -30.63 13.80 8.12
C LYS A 188 -29.44 13.02 8.71
N ILE A 189 -28.38 12.82 7.95
CA ILE A 189 -27.21 12.07 8.40
C ILE A 189 -26.32 13.00 9.23
N LYS A 190 -25.95 12.54 10.43
CA LYS A 190 -24.97 13.23 11.25
C LYS A 190 -23.61 13.21 10.55
N ARG A 191 -22.97 14.37 10.45
CA ARG A 191 -21.72 14.58 9.72
C ARG A 191 -20.65 15.13 10.66
N CYS A 192 -19.47 14.53 10.63
CA CYS A 192 -18.27 15.02 11.30
C CYS A 192 -17.21 15.38 10.26
N TYR A 193 -16.42 16.40 10.54
CA TYR A 193 -15.31 16.82 9.69
C TYR A 193 -14.02 16.93 10.49
N VAL A 194 -12.92 16.37 9.97
CA VAL A 194 -11.57 16.56 10.51
C VAL A 194 -10.83 17.59 9.64
N ILE A 195 -10.41 18.69 10.26
CA ILE A 195 -9.45 19.64 9.65
C ILE A 195 -8.04 19.11 9.87
N CYS A 196 -7.30 18.99 8.77
CA CYS A 196 -5.88 18.62 8.79
C CYS A 196 -5.06 19.93 8.74
N GLU A 197 -4.35 20.26 9.82
CA GLU A 197 -3.73 21.59 9.98
C GLU A 197 -2.50 21.83 9.10
N GLU A 198 -1.82 20.76 8.67
CA GLU A 198 -0.63 20.81 7.81
C GLU A 198 -0.93 20.16 6.43
N ASP A 199 -2.14 20.32 5.93
CA ASP A 199 -2.52 19.79 4.61
C ASP A 199 -2.07 20.74 3.48
N ASP A 200 -0.95 20.38 2.84
CA ASP A 200 -0.36 21.09 1.70
C ASP A 200 -1.19 20.99 0.41
N VAL A 201 -2.12 20.04 0.33
CA VAL A 201 -3.00 19.83 -0.84
C VAL A 201 -4.30 20.62 -0.70
N SER A 202 -4.81 20.71 0.53
CA SER A 202 -6.07 21.36 0.86
C SER A 202 -5.86 22.28 2.05
N SER A 203 -5.51 23.54 1.77
CA SER A 203 -5.19 24.49 2.84
C SER A 203 -6.32 24.60 3.86
N VAL A 204 -5.96 24.94 5.11
CA VAL A 204 -6.93 25.10 6.19
C VAL A 204 -8.04 26.10 5.82
N GLU A 205 -7.72 27.16 5.08
CA GLU A 205 -8.68 28.14 4.58
C GLU A 205 -9.68 27.49 3.62
N PHE A 206 -9.22 26.69 2.67
CA PHE A 206 -10.09 25.97 1.74
C PHE A 206 -10.96 24.93 2.49
N GLN A 207 -10.41 24.21 3.45
CA GLN A 207 -11.19 23.30 4.29
C GLN A 207 -12.27 24.05 5.08
N ARG A 208 -11.95 25.22 5.65
CA ARG A 208 -12.92 26.09 6.35
C ARG A 208 -13.99 26.65 5.41
N GLN A 209 -13.65 26.98 4.17
CA GLN A 209 -14.62 27.37 3.15
C GLN A 209 -15.61 26.22 2.86
N ASN A 210 -15.10 25.00 2.65
CA ASN A 210 -15.96 23.82 2.44
C ASN A 210 -16.91 23.58 3.62
N ILE A 211 -16.42 23.76 4.85
CA ILE A 211 -17.24 23.68 6.07
C ILE A 211 -18.31 24.77 6.08
N ALA A 212 -18.00 26.00 5.70
CA ALA A 212 -18.97 27.09 5.67
C ALA A 212 -20.08 26.88 4.61
N GLU A 213 -19.73 26.35 3.44
CA GLU A 213 -20.68 26.05 2.37
C GLU A 213 -21.52 24.80 2.66
N ASN A 214 -20.96 23.85 3.39
CA ASN A 214 -21.59 22.56 3.70
C ASN A 214 -21.41 22.18 5.18
N PRO A 215 -22.09 22.88 6.12
CA PRO A 215 -21.82 22.74 7.54
C PRO A 215 -22.07 21.30 8.04
N PRO A 216 -21.06 20.65 8.65
CA PRO A 216 -21.23 19.39 9.37
C PRO A 216 -21.74 19.67 10.80
N ASP A 217 -22.16 18.63 11.51
CA ASP A 217 -22.62 18.74 12.90
C ASP A 217 -21.46 18.91 13.88
N VAL A 218 -20.29 18.35 13.56
CA VAL A 218 -19.08 18.41 14.39
C VAL A 218 -17.86 18.67 13.52
N VAL A 219 -16.97 19.54 13.99
CA VAL A 219 -15.65 19.80 13.38
C VAL A 219 -14.59 19.64 14.46
N VAL A 220 -13.52 18.91 14.14
CA VAL A 220 -12.30 18.81 14.97
C VAL A 220 -11.10 19.11 14.10
N SER A 221 -10.10 19.79 14.65
CA SER A 221 -8.80 19.94 14.01
C SER A 221 -7.80 18.96 14.62
N ILE A 222 -6.97 18.35 13.78
CA ILE A 222 -5.82 17.55 14.22
C ILE A 222 -4.55 18.32 13.84
N ALA A 223 -3.83 18.76 14.87
CA ALA A 223 -2.54 19.42 14.70
C ALA A 223 -1.53 18.47 14.05
N GLU A 224 -0.65 19.03 13.22
CA GLU A 224 0.41 18.28 12.53
C GLU A 224 -0.10 17.12 11.65
N ALA A 225 -1.39 17.13 11.28
CA ALA A 225 -1.97 16.22 10.32
C ALA A 225 -1.82 16.78 8.91
N GLY A 226 -1.07 16.06 8.07
CA GLY A 226 -1.04 16.30 6.63
C GLY A 226 -2.23 15.68 5.89
N HIS A 227 -2.22 15.78 4.55
CA HIS A 227 -3.32 15.28 3.69
C HIS A 227 -3.67 13.81 3.93
N MET A 228 -2.65 12.97 4.16
CA MET A 228 -2.79 11.56 4.50
C MET A 228 -2.87 11.36 6.03
N VAL A 229 -3.85 11.99 6.68
CA VAL A 229 -4.05 11.95 8.15
C VAL A 229 -4.12 10.53 8.73
N MET A 230 -4.62 9.56 7.97
CA MET A 230 -4.63 8.14 8.35
C MET A 230 -3.26 7.46 8.36
N LEU A 231 -2.22 8.12 7.82
CA LEU A 231 -0.83 7.68 7.84
C LEU A 231 0.03 8.53 8.78
N THR A 232 -0.24 9.84 8.85
CA THR A 232 0.54 10.82 9.64
C THR A 232 0.08 10.88 11.10
N ARG A 233 -1.23 10.82 11.35
CA ARG A 233 -1.86 10.90 12.68
C ARG A 233 -2.93 9.82 12.90
N PRO A 234 -2.61 8.51 12.70
CA PRO A 234 -3.60 7.45 12.78
C PRO A 234 -4.20 7.29 14.19
N GLN A 235 -3.43 7.56 15.25
CA GLN A 235 -3.92 7.45 16.63
C GLN A 235 -4.93 8.55 16.95
N GLU A 236 -4.63 9.81 16.64
CA GLU A 236 -5.50 10.96 16.85
C GLU A 236 -6.79 10.81 16.04
N LEU A 237 -6.68 10.39 14.78
CA LEU A 237 -7.83 10.09 13.93
C LEU A 237 -8.67 8.95 14.53
N CYS A 238 -8.05 7.87 14.99
CA CYS A 238 -8.74 6.76 15.65
C CYS A 238 -9.53 7.25 16.88
N HIS A 239 -8.93 8.07 17.75
CA HIS A 239 -9.62 8.65 18.91
C HIS A 239 -10.85 9.47 18.49
N CYS A 240 -10.72 10.34 17.47
CA CYS A 240 -11.86 11.12 16.96
C CYS A 240 -13.00 10.20 16.48
N LEU A 241 -12.68 9.17 15.70
CA LEU A 241 -13.67 8.22 15.18
C LEU A 241 -14.37 7.44 16.29
N LEU A 242 -13.63 6.99 17.29
CA LEU A 242 -14.18 6.27 18.44
C LEU A 242 -15.10 7.17 19.27
N ASP A 243 -14.67 8.39 19.57
CA ASP A 243 -15.45 9.36 20.35
C ASP A 243 -16.79 9.68 19.68
N TRP A 244 -16.79 9.97 18.37
CA TRP A 244 -18.02 10.30 17.64
C TRP A 244 -18.95 9.11 17.44
N SER A 245 -18.40 7.90 17.35
CA SER A 245 -19.20 6.70 17.19
C SER A 245 -19.93 6.27 18.48
N SER A 246 -19.49 6.79 19.64
CA SER A 246 -20.04 6.47 20.95
C SER A 246 -21.35 7.22 21.24
N SER A 247 -22.38 6.49 21.65
CA SER A 247 -23.74 7.02 21.85
C SER A 247 -23.87 8.01 23.03
N HIS A 248 -22.83 8.17 23.85
CA HIS A 248 -22.86 8.95 25.09
C HIS A 248 -22.29 10.37 24.98
N ARG A 249 -21.73 10.75 23.82
CA ARG A 249 -21.13 12.09 23.62
C ARG A 249 -21.64 12.84 22.40
N ALA A 250 -22.56 12.24 21.64
CA ALA A 250 -23.15 12.84 20.46
C ALA A 250 -23.94 14.14 20.74
N ASP A 251 -24.30 14.42 22.00
CA ASP A 251 -25.13 15.55 22.42
C ASP A 251 -24.35 16.67 23.16
N MET A 252 -23.04 16.52 23.40
CA MET A 252 -22.24 17.61 23.99
C MET A 252 -21.45 18.32 22.90
N GLY A 253 -22.00 19.45 22.44
CA GLY A 253 -21.16 20.48 21.85
C GLY A 253 -20.14 20.99 22.89
N ILE A 254 -18.89 21.17 22.44
CA ILE A 254 -17.83 21.98 23.06
C ILE A 254 -17.03 21.33 24.23
N TYR A 255 -15.73 21.05 23.93
CA TYR A 255 -14.49 20.93 24.74
C TYR A 255 -14.30 19.85 25.84
N PHE A 256 -13.14 19.17 25.85
CA PHE A 256 -11.97 19.45 26.71
C PHE A 256 -10.79 18.48 26.45
N GLY A 257 -9.57 19.02 26.46
CA GLY A 257 -8.34 18.23 26.55
C GLY A 257 -8.24 17.47 27.86
N ALA A 258 -7.66 16.27 27.80
CA ALA A 258 -7.14 15.56 28.97
C ALA A 258 -5.94 14.70 28.53
N GLN A 259 -4.76 15.11 28.99
CA GLN A 259 -3.55 14.29 28.97
C GLN A 259 -3.74 13.00 29.78
N PRO A 260 -3.04 11.89 29.46
CA PRO A 260 -2.52 11.01 30.48
C PRO A 260 -1.22 11.60 31.06
N LEU A 261 -1.11 11.59 32.39
CA LEU A 261 0.05 12.03 33.17
C LEU A 261 1.40 11.58 32.58
N GLY A 262 2.31 12.53 32.36
CA GLY A 262 3.75 12.26 32.34
C GLY A 262 4.57 13.11 31.37
N THR A 263 5.29 14.09 31.93
CA THR A 263 6.39 14.88 31.37
C THR A 263 6.03 16.13 30.56
N SER A 264 6.73 17.19 30.94
CA SER A 264 6.52 18.61 30.71
C SER A 264 7.10 19.09 29.38
N PHE A 265 6.33 19.80 28.56
CA PHE A 265 6.80 20.92 27.77
C PHE A 265 5.64 21.90 27.59
N GLY A 266 5.84 23.13 28.04
CA GLY A 266 4.84 24.20 27.97
C GLY A 266 5.00 24.99 26.68
N HIS A 267 3.90 25.18 25.97
CA HIS A 267 3.69 26.32 25.08
C HIS A 267 2.21 26.72 25.15
N GLU A 268 1.97 28.01 25.41
CA GLU A 268 0.64 28.62 25.51
C GLU A 268 -0.08 28.61 24.16
N VAL A 269 -1.31 28.09 24.14
CA VAL A 269 -2.22 28.17 22.99
C VAL A 269 -3.07 29.44 23.14
N LYS A 270 -3.08 30.29 22.12
CA LYS A 270 -3.90 31.50 22.07
C LYS A 270 -5.31 31.20 21.57
N GLU A 271 -6.32 31.59 22.35
CA GLU A 271 -7.72 31.73 21.90
C GLU A 271 -7.84 32.77 20.78
N VAL A 272 -8.63 32.48 19.76
CA VAL A 272 -9.14 33.50 18.83
C VAL A 272 -10.65 33.59 19.02
N LYS A 273 -11.12 34.74 19.52
CA LYS A 273 -12.54 35.10 19.64
C LYS A 273 -13.13 35.53 18.30
N GLU A 274 -14.42 35.26 18.16
CA GLU A 274 -15.32 35.67 17.06
C GLU A 274 -15.07 37.10 16.55
N ILE A 275 -15.04 37.26 15.22
CA ILE A 275 -15.20 38.57 14.56
C ILE A 275 -16.45 38.52 13.67
N LYS A 276 -17.42 39.37 14.00
CA LYS A 276 -18.59 39.70 13.18
C LYS A 276 -18.27 40.92 12.30
N GLY A 277 -18.74 40.90 11.07
CA GLY A 277 -19.11 42.11 10.32
C GLY A 277 -18.08 42.63 9.30
N ALA A 278 -18.51 42.67 8.04
CA ALA A 278 -17.87 43.31 6.91
C ALA A 278 -17.86 44.84 7.05
N ASP A 279 -16.80 45.50 6.58
CA ASP A 279 -16.87 46.51 5.50
C ASP A 279 -15.49 47.12 5.17
N HIS A 280 -15.34 47.47 3.89
CA HIS A 280 -14.35 48.35 3.25
C HIS A 280 -12.91 47.84 2.93
N MET A 281 -12.71 47.61 1.62
CA MET A 281 -11.45 47.78 0.87
C MET A 281 -10.84 49.19 1.02
N PRO A 282 -9.51 49.35 0.86
CA PRO A 282 -9.01 49.86 -0.43
C PRO A 282 -7.70 49.23 -0.93
N MET A 283 -7.49 49.49 -2.22
CA MET A 283 -6.45 49.07 -3.15
C MET A 283 -4.99 49.55 -2.89
N PHE A 284 -4.08 48.79 -3.51
CA PHE A 284 -2.74 49.13 -4.07
C PHE A 284 -1.59 49.52 -3.12
N THR A 285 -0.53 48.69 -3.08
CA THR A 285 0.79 48.91 -3.76
C THR A 285 1.88 47.97 -3.22
N GLN A 286 2.57 47.27 -4.12
CA GLN A 286 4.00 46.87 -4.02
C GLN A 286 4.79 47.80 -4.99
N PRO A 287 6.13 47.86 -5.00
CA PRO A 287 7.13 46.92 -4.45
C PRO A 287 8.31 47.61 -3.72
N ASP A 288 9.21 46.83 -3.10
CA ASP A 288 10.66 47.00 -3.39
C ASP A 288 11.55 45.87 -2.85
N ALA A 289 12.72 45.81 -3.48
CA ALA A 289 13.64 44.70 -3.61
C ALA A 289 14.78 44.64 -2.56
N LEU A 290 15.48 43.49 -2.57
CA LEU A 290 16.91 43.27 -2.30
C LEU A 290 17.46 43.44 -0.87
N ALA A 291 17.99 42.34 -0.33
CA ALA A 291 19.39 42.31 0.14
C ALA A 291 19.89 40.88 0.39
N SER A 292 20.84 40.45 -0.43
CA SER A 292 21.71 39.31 -0.19
C SER A 292 22.61 39.58 1.02
N SER A 293 22.81 38.60 1.91
CA SER A 293 23.96 38.62 2.82
C SER A 293 24.73 37.30 2.76
N ARG A 294 26.05 37.47 2.67
CA ARG A 294 27.05 36.50 2.25
C ARG A 294 27.51 35.66 3.45
N LEU A 295 27.67 34.36 3.23
CA LEU A 295 28.45 33.47 4.09
C LEU A 295 29.94 33.85 4.07
N PRO A 296 30.65 33.86 5.21
CA PRO A 296 32.11 34.01 5.20
C PRO A 296 32.81 32.67 4.89
N ARG A 297 33.72 32.74 3.93
CA ARG A 297 34.76 31.75 3.66
C ARG A 297 35.88 31.85 4.70
N ASN A 298 36.32 30.69 5.22
CA ASN A 298 37.70 30.31 5.57
C ASN A 298 37.76 29.55 6.91
N MET A 299 38.00 28.25 6.84
CA MET A 299 39.11 27.64 7.56
C MET A 299 39.59 26.43 6.75
N ALA A 300 40.73 26.60 6.09
CA ALA A 300 41.54 25.52 5.58
C ALA A 300 42.55 25.11 6.66
N GLU A 301 42.98 23.85 6.57
CA GLU A 301 44.15 23.23 7.21
C GLU A 301 43.97 22.63 8.62
N CYS A 302 43.51 21.38 8.64
CA CYS A 302 44.09 20.37 9.54
C CYS A 302 44.32 19.07 8.73
N GLY A 303 45.55 18.56 8.79
CA GLY A 303 46.11 17.56 7.88
C GLY A 303 45.46 16.17 7.93
N THR A 304 45.15 15.67 6.73
CA THR A 304 45.53 14.36 6.19
C THR A 304 45.64 13.15 7.15
N LYS A 305 44.49 12.47 7.30
CA LYS A 305 44.39 11.03 6.99
C LYS A 305 43.13 10.82 6.14
N ALA A 306 43.25 11.07 4.83
CA ALA A 306 42.25 10.63 3.88
C ALA A 306 42.25 9.10 3.86
N SER A 307 41.34 8.50 4.62
CA SER A 307 40.83 7.17 4.33
C SER A 307 40.51 7.13 2.84
N LYS A 308 41.09 6.17 2.11
CA LYS A 308 40.66 5.85 0.75
C LYS A 308 39.22 5.35 0.87
N TYR A 309 38.24 6.26 0.84
CA TYR A 309 36.87 5.92 0.54
C TYR A 309 36.86 5.41 -0.90
N SER A 310 36.99 4.09 -1.04
CA SER A 310 36.57 3.38 -2.25
C SER A 310 35.15 3.83 -2.52
N ILE A 311 34.91 4.42 -3.70
CA ILE A 311 33.55 4.68 -4.18
C ILE A 311 32.91 3.30 -4.25
N LYS A 312 31.99 2.99 -3.32
CA LYS A 312 31.21 1.76 -3.37
C LYS A 312 30.53 1.71 -4.74
N GLN A 313 30.79 0.66 -5.51
CA GLN A 313 30.21 0.51 -6.82
C GLN A 313 28.69 0.36 -6.67
N LYS A 314 27.95 1.22 -7.36
CA LYS A 314 26.48 1.19 -7.34
C LYS A 314 25.99 -0.10 -8.00
N VAL A 315 25.28 -0.92 -7.22
CA VAL A 315 24.67 -2.17 -7.69
C VAL A 315 23.17 -1.95 -7.91
N HIS A 316 22.62 -2.55 -8.95
CA HIS A 316 21.19 -2.61 -9.20
C HIS A 316 20.62 -3.94 -8.65
N LEU A 317 19.79 -3.86 -7.62
CA LEU A 317 19.05 -4.97 -7.03
C LEU A 317 17.64 -5.05 -7.62
N VAL A 318 17.25 -6.20 -8.14
CA VAL A 318 15.89 -6.44 -8.65
C VAL A 318 15.17 -7.38 -7.68
N LEU A 319 14.09 -6.89 -7.08
CA LEU A 319 13.36 -7.51 -5.99
C LEU A 319 12.07 -8.17 -6.51
N VAL A 320 12.00 -9.50 -6.40
CA VAL A 320 10.94 -10.34 -6.96
C VAL A 320 10.15 -10.97 -5.81
N HIS A 321 8.87 -10.62 -5.71
CA HIS A 321 7.98 -11.06 -4.64
C HIS A 321 7.57 -12.54 -4.76
N GLY A 322 7.04 -13.10 -3.67
CA GLY A 322 6.45 -14.43 -3.62
C GLY A 322 5.01 -14.51 -4.12
N ALA A 323 4.42 -15.71 -4.07
CA ALA A 323 3.04 -15.94 -4.47
C ALA A 323 2.05 -15.04 -3.71
N CYS A 324 0.98 -14.65 -4.39
CA CYS A 324 -0.11 -13.79 -3.91
C CYS A 324 0.25 -12.35 -3.54
N HIS A 325 1.53 -11.99 -3.48
CA HIS A 325 2.02 -10.65 -3.16
C HIS A 325 2.26 -9.84 -4.44
N GLY A 326 2.80 -8.63 -4.29
CA GLY A 326 3.28 -7.76 -5.36
C GLY A 326 4.54 -7.02 -4.91
N ALA A 327 5.00 -6.06 -5.71
CA ALA A 327 6.13 -5.17 -5.41
C ALA A 327 6.03 -4.54 -4.02
N TRP A 328 4.79 -4.21 -3.59
CA TRP A 328 4.47 -3.59 -2.32
C TRP A 328 5.06 -4.29 -1.09
N CYS A 329 5.37 -5.59 -1.13
CA CYS A 329 5.98 -6.24 0.03
C CYS A 329 7.40 -5.73 0.31
N TRP A 330 8.06 -5.08 -0.64
CA TRP A 330 9.42 -4.55 -0.50
C TRP A 330 9.48 -3.10 0.01
N TYR A 331 8.34 -2.49 0.35
CA TYR A 331 8.24 -1.06 0.65
C TYR A 331 9.14 -0.58 1.80
N LYS A 332 9.46 -1.45 2.77
CA LYS A 332 10.39 -1.13 3.87
C LYS A 332 11.86 -1.30 3.51
N VAL A 333 12.19 -2.18 2.56
CA VAL A 333 13.58 -2.54 2.23
C VAL A 333 14.12 -1.69 1.08
N LYS A 334 13.30 -1.38 0.07
CA LYS A 334 13.73 -0.57 -1.07
C LYS A 334 14.31 0.79 -0.65
N PRO A 335 13.68 1.57 0.23
CA PRO A 335 14.25 2.84 0.68
C PRO A 335 15.57 2.68 1.44
N LEU A 336 15.75 1.58 2.19
CA LEU A 336 17.00 1.30 2.90
C LEU A 336 18.16 0.99 1.94
N LEU A 337 17.89 0.26 0.86
CA LEU A 337 18.88 -0.03 -0.19
C LEU A 337 19.27 1.25 -0.95
N GLU A 338 18.30 2.11 -1.25
CA GLU A 338 18.54 3.38 -1.94
C GLU A 338 19.29 4.38 -1.07
N ALA A 339 18.95 4.47 0.22
CA ALA A 339 19.69 5.28 1.19
C ALA A 339 21.15 4.83 1.35
N ALA A 340 21.45 3.55 1.10
CA ALA A 340 22.80 3.01 1.06
C ALA A 340 23.54 3.28 -0.28
N GLY A 341 22.91 3.98 -1.23
CA GLY A 341 23.48 4.37 -2.52
C GLY A 341 23.31 3.36 -3.66
N HIS A 342 22.54 2.29 -3.43
CA HIS A 342 22.23 1.30 -4.46
C HIS A 342 20.99 1.67 -5.28
N HIS A 343 20.81 1.06 -6.44
CA HIS A 343 19.55 1.13 -7.18
C HIS A 343 18.73 -0.12 -6.85
N ALA A 344 17.44 0.05 -6.58
CA ALA A 344 16.56 -1.08 -6.31
C ALA A 344 15.30 -0.99 -7.18
N THR A 345 14.96 -2.05 -7.90
CA THR A 345 13.70 -2.17 -8.64
C THR A 345 12.85 -3.28 -8.03
N ALA A 346 11.75 -2.91 -7.39
CA ALA A 346 10.70 -3.87 -7.03
C ALA A 346 9.64 -3.84 -8.13
N LEU A 347 9.28 -5.01 -8.67
CA LEU A 347 8.33 -5.12 -9.76
C LEU A 347 7.16 -6.02 -9.40
N ASP A 348 6.00 -5.74 -9.98
CA ASP A 348 4.88 -6.66 -10.00
C ASP A 348 5.10 -7.71 -11.10
N LEU A 349 5.04 -8.99 -10.72
CA LEU A 349 4.85 -10.07 -11.68
C LEU A 349 3.44 -10.02 -12.27
N ALA A 350 3.19 -10.76 -13.35
CA ALA A 350 1.87 -10.71 -13.98
C ALA A 350 0.75 -11.17 -13.02
N ALA A 351 -0.40 -10.52 -13.09
CA ALA A 351 -1.55 -10.72 -12.20
C ALA A 351 -1.25 -10.53 -10.69
N SER A 352 -0.16 -9.84 -10.35
CA SER A 352 0.29 -9.56 -8.98
C SER A 352 0.22 -8.07 -8.67
N GLY A 353 0.18 -7.70 -7.39
CA GLY A 353 0.08 -6.29 -6.96
C GLY A 353 -1.02 -5.50 -7.68
N ILE A 354 -0.68 -4.44 -8.39
CA ILE A 354 -1.62 -3.62 -9.17
C ILE A 354 -1.66 -3.97 -10.66
N ASP A 355 -0.98 -5.04 -11.09
CA ASP A 355 -0.99 -5.50 -12.48
C ASP A 355 -2.42 -5.81 -12.96
N SER A 356 -2.77 -5.31 -14.15
CA SER A 356 -4.13 -5.37 -14.68
C SER A 356 -4.58 -6.76 -15.11
N ARG A 357 -3.64 -7.69 -15.36
CA ARG A 357 -3.96 -9.04 -15.82
C ARG A 357 -4.59 -9.84 -14.70
N LYS A 358 -5.37 -10.85 -15.08
CA LYS A 358 -5.97 -11.82 -14.15
C LYS A 358 -5.23 -13.15 -14.26
N LEU A 359 -5.19 -13.91 -13.17
CA LEU A 359 -4.46 -15.18 -13.12
C LEU A 359 -4.88 -16.16 -14.23
N HIS A 360 -6.17 -16.24 -14.55
CA HIS A 360 -6.69 -17.13 -15.60
C HIS A 360 -6.34 -16.69 -17.03
N GLU A 361 -5.79 -15.48 -17.19
CA GLU A 361 -5.28 -15.00 -18.48
C GLU A 361 -3.84 -15.50 -18.74
N LEU A 362 -3.18 -16.04 -17.71
CA LEU A 362 -1.82 -16.56 -17.80
C LEU A 362 -1.83 -18.02 -18.25
N ARG A 363 -0.99 -18.37 -19.23
CA ARG A 363 -0.84 -19.72 -19.79
C ARG A 363 0.22 -20.57 -19.09
N GLY A 364 0.98 -19.99 -18.17
CA GLY A 364 2.02 -20.69 -17.43
C GLY A 364 2.96 -19.75 -16.69
N VAL A 365 4.01 -20.33 -16.10
CA VAL A 365 4.97 -19.58 -15.27
C VAL A 365 5.77 -18.56 -16.09
N ALA A 366 5.92 -18.78 -17.41
CA ALA A 366 6.61 -17.84 -18.29
C ALA A 366 5.82 -16.53 -18.44
N ASP A 367 4.49 -16.60 -18.54
CA ASP A 367 3.63 -15.41 -18.56
C ASP A 367 3.67 -14.70 -17.21
N TYR A 368 3.66 -15.46 -16.12
CA TYR A 368 3.81 -14.92 -14.76
C TYR A 368 5.13 -14.16 -14.58
N THR A 369 6.23 -14.71 -15.10
CA THR A 369 7.60 -14.16 -14.99
C THR A 369 7.89 -13.07 -16.02
N ARG A 370 7.00 -12.85 -17.00
CA ARG A 370 7.26 -11.95 -18.14
C ARG A 370 7.77 -10.56 -17.74
N PRO A 371 7.18 -9.86 -16.75
CA PRO A 371 7.69 -8.54 -16.33
C PRO A 371 9.17 -8.53 -15.92
N LEU A 372 9.64 -9.60 -15.24
CA LEU A 372 11.05 -9.73 -14.87
C LEU A 372 11.94 -9.95 -16.11
N LEU A 373 11.49 -10.77 -17.05
CA LEU A 373 12.25 -11.06 -18.27
C LEU A 373 12.35 -9.82 -19.17
N GLU A 374 11.28 -9.03 -19.27
CA GLU A 374 11.25 -7.77 -20.01
C GLU A 374 12.21 -6.75 -19.40
N LEU A 375 12.19 -6.56 -18.07
CA LEU A 375 13.15 -5.72 -17.38
C LEU A 375 14.59 -6.16 -17.64
N LEU A 376 14.86 -7.47 -17.57
CA LEU A 376 16.19 -8.01 -17.84
C LEU A 376 16.60 -7.90 -19.30
N ALA A 377 15.66 -7.89 -20.24
CA ALA A 377 15.97 -7.66 -21.66
C ALA A 377 16.47 -6.23 -21.88
N GLU A 378 15.86 -5.25 -21.22
CA GLU A 378 16.13 -3.82 -21.38
C GLU A 378 17.34 -3.33 -20.58
N VAL A 379 17.57 -3.89 -19.39
CA VAL A 379 18.67 -3.45 -18.52
C VAL A 379 20.03 -3.68 -19.19
N SER A 380 20.87 -2.65 -19.17
CA SER A 380 22.19 -2.67 -19.83
C SER A 380 23.30 -3.19 -18.91
N GLU A 381 23.15 -2.88 -17.62
CA GLU A 381 24.04 -3.29 -16.55
C GLU A 381 23.70 -4.69 -16.02
N LYS A 382 24.63 -5.27 -15.26
CA LYS A 382 24.35 -6.49 -14.51
C LYS A 382 23.59 -6.18 -13.23
N VAL A 383 22.75 -7.11 -12.80
CA VAL A 383 21.91 -6.95 -11.61
C VAL A 383 22.13 -8.08 -10.60
N VAL A 384 21.81 -7.80 -9.33
CA VAL A 384 21.58 -8.81 -8.31
C VAL A 384 20.07 -9.09 -8.28
N LEU A 385 19.68 -10.33 -8.57
CA LEU A 385 18.28 -10.74 -8.42
C LEU A 385 18.03 -11.19 -6.99
N VAL A 386 16.89 -10.79 -6.41
CA VAL A 386 16.44 -11.23 -5.08
C VAL A 386 15.03 -11.79 -5.22
N GLY A 387 14.89 -13.11 -5.11
CA GLY A 387 13.61 -13.81 -5.19
C GLY A 387 13.17 -14.27 -3.81
N HIS A 388 11.97 -13.86 -3.40
CA HIS A 388 11.32 -14.31 -2.17
C HIS A 388 10.36 -15.46 -2.46
N SER A 389 10.38 -16.54 -1.66
CA SER A 389 9.39 -17.62 -1.75
C SER A 389 9.27 -18.21 -3.17
N LEU A 390 8.08 -18.19 -3.77
CA LEU A 390 7.85 -18.57 -5.19
C LEU A 390 8.72 -17.80 -6.18
N GLY A 391 9.12 -16.56 -5.85
CA GLY A 391 10.03 -15.73 -6.64
C GLY A 391 11.35 -16.43 -6.99
N GLY A 392 11.79 -17.43 -6.22
CA GLY A 392 12.94 -18.26 -6.56
C GLY A 392 12.78 -19.06 -7.86
N ILE A 393 11.56 -19.50 -8.19
CA ILE A 393 11.27 -20.15 -9.48
C ILE A 393 11.39 -19.14 -10.63
N ASN A 394 10.88 -17.92 -10.43
CA ASN A 394 10.98 -16.83 -11.41
C ASN A 394 12.44 -16.44 -11.68
N LEU A 395 13.26 -16.40 -10.62
CA LEU A 395 14.71 -16.26 -10.71
C LEU A 395 15.33 -17.37 -11.57
N GLY A 396 14.89 -18.62 -11.40
CA GLY A 396 15.35 -19.75 -12.21
C GLY A 396 15.21 -19.50 -13.72
N LEU A 397 14.03 -19.05 -14.14
CA LEU A 397 13.75 -18.70 -15.54
C LEU A 397 14.62 -17.54 -16.04
N ALA A 398 14.77 -16.50 -15.21
CA ALA A 398 15.60 -15.35 -15.52
C ALA A 398 17.08 -15.71 -15.66
N MET A 399 17.60 -16.57 -14.77
CA MET A 399 18.98 -17.06 -14.79
C MET A 399 19.24 -17.95 -16.00
N GLU A 400 18.26 -18.76 -16.43
CA GLU A 400 18.38 -19.56 -17.65
C GLU A 400 18.46 -18.68 -18.90
N MET A 401 17.63 -17.64 -18.98
CA MET A 401 17.52 -16.79 -20.17
C MET A 401 18.61 -15.71 -20.25
N TYR A 402 18.98 -15.10 -19.12
CA TYR A 402 19.90 -13.97 -19.04
C TYR A 402 21.07 -14.18 -18.07
N PRO A 403 21.78 -15.32 -18.08
CA PRO A 403 22.80 -15.65 -17.08
C PRO A 403 23.93 -14.60 -17.03
N LYS A 404 24.27 -14.01 -18.17
CA LYS A 404 25.34 -13.00 -18.29
C LYS A 404 24.97 -11.63 -17.71
N LYS A 405 23.68 -11.35 -17.51
CA LYS A 405 23.17 -10.10 -16.92
C LYS A 405 23.01 -10.19 -15.40
N ILE A 406 23.22 -11.36 -14.80
CA ILE A 406 22.98 -11.59 -13.38
C ILE A 406 24.31 -11.87 -12.69
N VAL A 407 24.71 -11.00 -11.76
CA VAL A 407 25.95 -11.21 -10.97
C VAL A 407 25.75 -12.23 -9.87
N ALA A 408 24.60 -12.20 -9.21
CA ALA A 408 24.19 -13.17 -8.21
C ALA A 408 22.65 -13.24 -8.14
N ALA A 409 22.15 -14.42 -7.79
CA ALA A 409 20.75 -14.68 -7.49
C ALA A 409 20.60 -15.02 -6.01
N VAL A 410 19.80 -14.22 -5.29
CA VAL A 410 19.54 -14.35 -3.86
C VAL A 410 18.17 -15.00 -3.66
N PHE A 411 18.16 -16.18 -3.07
CA PHE A 411 16.97 -16.95 -2.71
C PHE A 411 16.64 -16.63 -1.24
N LEU A 412 15.69 -15.72 -1.02
CA LEU A 412 15.23 -15.32 0.32
C LEU A 412 14.07 -16.21 0.75
N THR A 413 14.35 -17.16 1.65
CA THR A 413 13.41 -18.22 2.04
C THR A 413 12.56 -18.72 0.85
N ALA A 414 13.27 -19.07 -0.24
CA ALA A 414 12.66 -19.28 -1.55
C ALA A 414 12.74 -20.74 -1.97
N PHE A 415 11.95 -21.08 -3.00
CA PHE A 415 12.10 -22.34 -3.72
C PHE A 415 13.29 -22.25 -4.67
N VAL A 416 14.23 -23.18 -4.55
CA VAL A 416 15.45 -23.24 -5.37
C VAL A 416 15.30 -24.38 -6.36
N PRO A 417 15.17 -24.13 -7.68
CA PRO A 417 15.26 -25.18 -8.67
C PRO A 417 16.68 -25.78 -8.76
N ASP A 418 16.82 -26.92 -9.42
CA ASP A 418 18.13 -27.49 -9.74
C ASP A 418 18.29 -27.74 -11.26
N ILE A 419 19.43 -28.29 -11.66
CA ILE A 419 19.77 -28.62 -13.07
C ILE A 419 19.61 -30.12 -13.38
N VAL A 420 19.08 -30.90 -12.45
CA VAL A 420 19.01 -32.37 -12.53
C VAL A 420 17.57 -32.84 -12.75
N HIS A 421 16.62 -32.16 -12.13
CA HIS A 421 15.21 -32.48 -12.16
C HIS A 421 14.44 -31.38 -12.90
N ARG A 422 13.20 -31.73 -13.29
CA ARG A 422 12.25 -30.77 -13.84
C ARG A 422 12.04 -29.57 -12.90
N PRO A 423 11.76 -28.36 -13.43
CA PRO A 423 11.58 -27.16 -12.61
C PRO A 423 10.53 -27.25 -11.48
N SER A 424 9.53 -28.14 -11.59
CA SER A 424 8.53 -28.35 -10.54
C SER A 424 9.02 -29.15 -9.34
N TYR A 425 10.17 -29.84 -9.45
CA TYR A 425 10.62 -30.82 -8.46
C TYR A 425 10.62 -30.29 -7.03
N VAL A 426 11.19 -29.10 -6.81
CA VAL A 426 11.27 -28.52 -5.46
C VAL A 426 9.90 -28.18 -4.86
N LEU A 427 8.93 -27.78 -5.70
CA LEU A 427 7.56 -27.51 -5.29
C LEU A 427 6.81 -28.81 -4.97
N GLU A 428 7.04 -29.86 -5.77
CA GLU A 428 6.50 -31.20 -5.52
C GLU A 428 7.04 -31.76 -4.19
N GLN A 429 8.35 -31.64 -3.95
CA GLN A 429 8.98 -32.06 -2.70
C GLN A 429 8.45 -31.27 -1.48
N TYR A 430 8.20 -29.97 -1.65
CA TYR A 430 7.56 -29.17 -0.61
C TYR A 430 6.14 -29.65 -0.32
N ASN A 431 5.33 -29.88 -1.35
CA ASN A 431 3.96 -30.38 -1.19
C ASN A 431 3.90 -31.76 -0.56
N GLU A 432 4.79 -32.69 -0.95
CA GLU A 432 4.87 -34.04 -0.36
C GLU A 432 5.23 -34.02 1.14
N ARG A 433 5.95 -32.99 1.59
CA ARG A 433 6.42 -32.85 2.98
C ARG A 433 5.56 -31.92 3.82
N THR A 434 4.57 -31.28 3.23
CA THR A 434 3.69 -30.32 3.89
C THR A 434 2.29 -30.91 4.01
N PRO A 435 1.87 -31.36 5.20
CA PRO A 435 0.52 -31.85 5.43
C PRO A 435 -0.54 -30.85 5.00
N ALA A 436 -1.70 -31.34 4.55
CA ALA A 436 -2.78 -30.49 4.05
C ALA A 436 -3.26 -29.46 5.09
N GLU A 437 -3.21 -29.82 6.37
CA GLU A 437 -3.63 -28.99 7.51
C GLU A 437 -2.73 -27.75 7.69
N GLU A 438 -1.48 -27.80 7.23
CA GLU A 438 -0.54 -26.68 7.34
C GLU A 438 -0.94 -25.49 6.46
N TRP A 439 -1.79 -25.72 5.44
CA TRP A 439 -2.33 -24.68 4.57
C TRP A 439 -3.48 -23.86 5.20
N LEU A 440 -4.01 -24.29 6.34
CA LEU A 440 -5.08 -23.61 7.08
C LEU A 440 -6.28 -23.24 6.18
N ASP A 441 -6.57 -21.96 6.03
CA ASP A 441 -7.69 -21.42 5.26
C ASP A 441 -7.30 -20.98 3.83
N THR A 442 -6.13 -21.41 3.34
CA THR A 442 -5.72 -21.22 1.95
C THR A 442 -6.68 -21.92 1.00
N LYS A 443 -7.11 -21.20 -0.05
CA LYS A 443 -8.02 -21.72 -1.07
C LYS A 443 -7.24 -22.18 -2.29
N PHE A 444 -7.50 -23.41 -2.72
CA PHE A 444 -7.02 -23.94 -3.98
C PHE A 444 -8.21 -24.19 -4.91
N LEU A 445 -8.20 -23.60 -6.11
CA LEU A 445 -9.30 -23.72 -7.07
C LEU A 445 -8.73 -24.00 -8.46
N GLN A 446 -9.30 -24.99 -9.15
CA GLN A 446 -9.03 -25.22 -10.57
C GLN A 446 -9.60 -24.04 -11.37
N CYS A 447 -8.74 -23.36 -12.13
CA CYS A 447 -9.12 -22.22 -12.97
C CYS A 447 -8.64 -22.33 -14.42
N GLY A 448 -7.87 -23.38 -14.75
CA GLY A 448 -7.47 -23.70 -16.12
C GLY A 448 -8.54 -24.43 -16.93
N THR A 449 -8.24 -24.70 -18.20
CA THR A 449 -9.07 -25.55 -19.06
C THR A 449 -8.64 -27.01 -18.94
N SER A 450 -9.39 -27.94 -19.55
CA SER A 450 -8.97 -29.35 -19.62
C SER A 450 -7.66 -29.55 -20.40
N GLU A 451 -7.38 -28.67 -21.36
CA GLU A 451 -6.17 -28.71 -22.19
C GLU A 451 -4.99 -28.00 -21.49
N GLU A 452 -5.28 -26.94 -20.74
CA GLU A 452 -4.32 -26.13 -19.99
C GLU A 452 -4.74 -26.07 -18.51
N PRO A 453 -4.55 -27.16 -17.74
CA PRO A 453 -4.92 -27.19 -16.34
C PRO A 453 -4.07 -26.20 -15.55
N LEU A 454 -4.72 -25.46 -14.64
CA LEU A 454 -4.09 -24.48 -13.76
C LEU A 454 -4.81 -24.49 -12.43
N THR A 455 -4.05 -24.70 -11.36
CA THR A 455 -4.56 -24.58 -9.99
C THR A 455 -4.19 -23.21 -9.43
N SER A 456 -5.20 -22.38 -9.14
CA SER A 456 -5.01 -21.16 -8.36
C SER A 456 -4.84 -21.46 -6.88
N MET A 457 -4.07 -20.62 -6.20
CA MET A 457 -3.81 -20.61 -4.78
C MET A 457 -4.06 -19.20 -4.25
N PHE A 458 -4.83 -19.07 -3.18
CA PHE A 458 -5.07 -17.80 -2.51
C PHE A 458 -5.00 -17.96 -0.99
N PHE A 459 -4.01 -17.30 -0.37
CA PHE A 459 -3.80 -17.39 1.07
C PHE A 459 -4.95 -16.77 1.84
N GLY A 460 -5.48 -17.53 2.81
CA GLY A 460 -6.50 -17.04 3.72
C GLY A 460 -5.91 -16.26 4.90
N PRO A 461 -6.71 -15.44 5.59
CA PRO A 461 -6.23 -14.60 6.69
C PRO A 461 -5.59 -15.38 7.85
N GLN A 462 -6.00 -16.62 8.12
CA GLN A 462 -5.37 -17.45 9.16
C GLN A 462 -3.99 -17.93 8.71
N PHE A 463 -3.84 -18.37 7.46
CA PHE A 463 -2.54 -18.72 6.90
C PHE A 463 -1.60 -17.51 6.88
N VAL A 464 -2.08 -16.37 6.42
CA VAL A 464 -1.32 -15.10 6.41
C VAL A 464 -0.79 -14.78 7.81
N SER A 465 -1.66 -14.73 8.81
CA SER A 465 -1.26 -14.30 10.16
C SER A 465 -0.40 -15.34 10.90
N ASN A 466 -0.66 -16.64 10.71
CA ASN A 466 -0.03 -17.69 11.51
C ASN A 466 1.20 -18.33 10.86
N LYS A 467 1.31 -18.29 9.53
CA LYS A 467 2.37 -18.97 8.77
C LYS A 467 3.30 -17.99 8.06
N LEU A 468 2.78 -16.89 7.53
CA LEU A 468 3.58 -15.92 6.75
C LEU A 468 4.07 -14.73 7.59
N TYR A 469 3.17 -14.10 8.34
CA TYR A 469 3.36 -12.83 9.05
C TYR A 469 3.41 -12.98 10.58
N ASN A 470 3.76 -14.16 11.08
CA ASN A 470 3.64 -14.48 12.51
C ASN A 470 4.56 -13.66 13.43
N LEU A 471 5.55 -12.94 12.89
CA LEU A 471 6.40 -11.99 13.61
C LEU A 471 6.38 -10.58 13.01
N SER A 472 5.57 -10.36 11.99
CA SER A 472 5.37 -9.06 11.36
C SER A 472 4.41 -8.21 12.18
N SER A 473 4.40 -6.90 11.94
CA SER A 473 3.51 -6.00 12.70
C SER A 473 2.03 -6.25 12.35
N PRO A 474 1.09 -5.97 13.27
CA PRO A 474 -0.34 -6.01 12.95
C PRO A 474 -0.73 -5.08 11.79
N GLU A 475 -0.03 -3.95 11.61
CA GLU A 475 -0.16 -3.06 10.47
C GLU A 475 0.20 -3.77 9.16
N ASP A 476 1.30 -4.52 9.11
CA ASP A 476 1.70 -5.29 7.94
C ASP A 476 0.69 -6.40 7.60
N VAL A 477 0.13 -7.06 8.62
CA VAL A 477 -0.95 -8.04 8.45
C VAL A 477 -2.20 -7.37 7.88
N ALA A 478 -2.57 -6.18 8.38
CA ALA A 478 -3.70 -5.42 7.86
C ALA A 478 -3.48 -5.02 6.40
N LEU A 479 -2.28 -4.54 6.06
CA LEU A 479 -1.88 -4.19 4.70
C LEU A 479 -1.95 -5.39 3.76
N ALA A 480 -1.38 -6.53 4.16
CA ALA A 480 -1.41 -7.75 3.36
C ALA A 480 -2.84 -8.22 3.06
N ASN A 481 -3.72 -8.22 4.06
CA ASN A 481 -5.12 -8.60 3.86
C ASN A 481 -5.89 -7.66 2.90
N MET A 482 -5.39 -6.46 2.63
CA MET A 482 -5.96 -5.53 1.64
C MET A 482 -5.37 -5.72 0.23
N LEU A 483 -4.19 -6.34 0.11
CA LEU A 483 -3.41 -6.34 -1.14
C LEU A 483 -3.15 -7.71 -1.75
N LEU A 484 -3.36 -8.80 -1.00
CA LEU A 484 -3.16 -10.15 -1.51
C LEU A 484 -4.11 -10.45 -2.67
N ARG A 485 -3.58 -11.10 -3.71
CA ARG A 485 -4.32 -11.57 -4.89
C ARG A 485 -4.10 -13.05 -5.13
N PRO A 486 -5.02 -13.78 -5.80
CA PRO A 486 -4.77 -15.17 -6.17
C PRO A 486 -3.55 -15.33 -7.07
N SER A 487 -2.75 -16.38 -6.83
CA SER A 487 -1.58 -16.76 -7.62
C SER A 487 -1.65 -18.25 -7.98
N SER A 488 -0.55 -18.84 -8.46
CA SER A 488 -0.45 -20.28 -8.73
C SER A 488 0.98 -20.75 -8.46
N LEU A 489 1.13 -22.01 -8.08
CA LEU A 489 2.44 -22.68 -8.05
C LEU A 489 2.90 -23.12 -9.45
N PHE A 490 2.01 -23.08 -10.45
CA PHE A 490 2.28 -23.45 -11.84
C PHE A 490 2.90 -24.85 -12.01
N ILE A 491 2.62 -25.79 -11.11
CA ILE A 491 3.20 -27.14 -11.10
C ILE A 491 2.84 -27.88 -12.41
N GLU A 492 1.64 -27.69 -12.93
CA GLU A 492 1.15 -28.32 -14.15
C GLU A 492 1.94 -27.89 -15.41
N ASP A 493 2.42 -26.64 -15.45
CA ASP A 493 3.27 -26.13 -16.53
C ASP A 493 4.74 -26.49 -16.27
N LEU A 494 5.25 -26.22 -15.07
CA LEU A 494 6.64 -26.48 -14.67
C LEU A 494 7.02 -27.97 -14.80
N SER A 495 6.10 -28.88 -14.53
CA SER A 495 6.34 -30.33 -14.63
C SER A 495 6.52 -30.85 -16.05
N LYS A 496 6.13 -30.04 -17.06
CA LYS A 496 6.26 -30.33 -18.49
C LYS A 496 7.45 -29.61 -19.13
N LYS A 497 8.09 -28.68 -18.42
CA LYS A 497 9.27 -27.95 -18.93
C LYS A 497 10.53 -28.80 -18.84
N GLY A 498 11.48 -28.52 -19.73
CA GLY A 498 12.83 -29.08 -19.65
C GLY A 498 13.58 -28.62 -18.41
N GLU A 499 14.60 -29.39 -18.05
CA GLU A 499 15.54 -29.08 -16.96
C GLU A 499 16.28 -27.77 -17.23
N PHE A 500 16.66 -27.08 -16.14
CA PHE A 500 17.56 -25.93 -16.24
C PHE A 500 18.98 -26.36 -16.64
N THR A 501 19.68 -25.55 -17.41
CA THR A 501 20.98 -25.94 -17.95
C THR A 501 22.14 -25.50 -17.05
N LYS A 502 23.28 -26.19 -17.20
CA LYS A 502 24.51 -25.80 -16.50
C LYS A 502 25.07 -24.47 -17.02
N GLU A 503 24.91 -24.21 -18.31
CA GLU A 503 25.41 -23.02 -19.00
C GLU A 503 24.50 -21.79 -18.78
N GLY A 504 23.19 -22.02 -18.61
CA GLY A 504 22.20 -21.01 -18.23
C GLY A 504 22.16 -20.83 -16.71
N TYR A 505 21.10 -21.35 -16.09
CA TYR A 505 20.84 -21.26 -14.65
C TYR A 505 22.05 -21.64 -13.79
N GLY A 506 22.68 -22.78 -14.09
CA GLY A 506 23.75 -23.35 -13.28
C GLY A 506 25.03 -22.50 -13.26
N SER A 507 25.18 -21.56 -14.19
CA SER A 507 26.36 -20.70 -14.31
C SER A 507 26.32 -19.49 -13.37
N VAL A 508 25.13 -19.12 -12.89
CA VAL A 508 24.91 -17.93 -12.05
C VAL A 508 25.17 -18.28 -10.58
N LYS A 509 25.84 -17.36 -9.86
CA LYS A 509 26.11 -17.49 -8.43
C LYS A 509 24.82 -17.43 -7.62
N ARG A 510 24.63 -18.37 -6.71
CA ARG A 510 23.42 -18.50 -5.89
C ARG A 510 23.73 -18.27 -4.43
N VAL A 511 23.01 -17.35 -3.80
CA VAL A 511 23.06 -17.09 -2.36
C VAL A 511 21.71 -17.44 -1.77
N PHE A 512 21.68 -18.15 -0.65
CA PHE A 512 20.43 -18.41 0.09
C PHE A 512 20.41 -17.62 1.39
N ILE A 513 19.31 -16.94 1.68
CA ILE A 513 19.07 -16.30 2.98
C ILE A 513 17.99 -17.09 3.70
N VAL A 514 18.38 -17.75 4.80
CA VAL A 514 17.51 -18.54 5.66
C VAL A 514 16.75 -17.64 6.63
N CYS A 515 15.44 -17.85 6.75
CA CYS A 515 14.61 -17.21 7.77
C CYS A 515 14.34 -18.19 8.90
N GLY A 516 14.87 -17.92 10.10
CA GLY A 516 14.91 -18.90 11.19
C GLY A 516 13.56 -19.18 11.87
N GLN A 517 12.60 -18.26 11.77
CA GLN A 517 11.24 -18.41 12.33
C GLN A 517 10.16 -18.55 11.24
N ASP A 518 10.57 -18.94 10.03
CA ASP A 518 9.66 -19.18 8.94
C ASP A 518 8.77 -20.40 9.22
N LYS A 519 7.45 -20.19 9.15
CA LYS A 519 6.42 -21.22 9.36
C LYS A 519 5.72 -21.61 8.07
N ALA A 520 5.95 -20.91 6.97
CA ALA A 520 5.39 -21.23 5.66
C ALA A 520 6.36 -22.09 4.84
N ILE A 521 7.64 -21.75 4.80
CA ILE A 521 8.70 -22.63 4.28
C ILE A 521 9.62 -22.95 5.45
N PRO A 522 9.31 -24.00 6.24
CA PRO A 522 10.01 -24.27 7.48
C PRO A 522 11.52 -24.45 7.30
N VAL A 523 12.31 -24.06 8.31
CA VAL A 523 13.78 -24.05 8.24
C VAL A 523 14.38 -25.40 7.83
N ASN A 524 13.79 -26.52 8.24
CA ASN A 524 14.23 -27.86 7.82
C ASN A 524 14.08 -28.07 6.31
N PHE A 525 13.03 -27.54 5.68
CA PHE A 525 12.88 -27.59 4.23
C PHE A 525 13.85 -26.63 3.52
N GLN A 526 14.06 -25.43 4.05
CA GLN A 526 15.09 -24.50 3.54
C GLN A 526 16.49 -25.16 3.55
N ARG A 527 16.87 -25.80 4.67
CA ARG A 527 18.15 -26.53 4.81
C ARG A 527 18.23 -27.74 3.89
N TRP A 528 17.14 -28.50 3.75
CA TRP A 528 17.10 -29.62 2.81
C TRP A 528 17.40 -29.19 1.36
N GLN A 529 16.84 -28.06 0.91
CA GLN A 529 17.16 -27.51 -0.41
C GLN A 529 18.66 -27.16 -0.52
N ILE A 530 19.21 -26.48 0.47
CA ILE A 530 20.63 -26.12 0.52
C ILE A 530 21.54 -27.36 0.44
N GLU A 531 21.22 -28.41 1.20
CA GLU A 531 22.00 -29.64 1.27
C GLU A 531 21.89 -30.49 0.01
N THR A 532 20.71 -30.54 -0.60
CA THR A 532 20.42 -31.42 -1.75
C THR A 532 20.78 -30.78 -3.08
N ILE A 533 20.49 -29.48 -3.24
CA ILE A 533 20.63 -28.75 -4.51
C ILE A 533 21.95 -27.97 -4.55
N GLY A 534 22.35 -27.38 -3.42
CA GLY A 534 23.59 -26.61 -3.31
C GLY A 534 23.48 -25.16 -3.79
N VAL A 535 24.02 -24.27 -2.96
CA VAL A 535 24.20 -22.82 -3.24
C VAL A 535 25.63 -22.40 -2.92
N ASP A 536 26.09 -21.28 -3.48
CA ASP A 536 27.46 -20.80 -3.30
C ASP A 536 27.69 -20.15 -1.92
N LYS A 537 26.66 -19.52 -1.34
CA LYS A 537 26.72 -18.87 -0.02
C LYS A 537 25.39 -19.02 0.70
N VAL A 538 25.45 -19.19 2.02
CA VAL A 538 24.27 -19.20 2.89
C VAL A 538 24.42 -18.09 3.93
N MET A 539 23.38 -17.31 4.12
CA MET A 539 23.22 -16.32 5.18
C MET A 539 21.94 -16.64 5.96
N GLU A 540 21.78 -16.08 7.14
CA GLU A 540 20.64 -16.39 8.00
C GLU A 540 20.17 -15.17 8.80
N ILE A 541 18.86 -15.03 8.89
CA ILE A 541 18.18 -14.08 9.75
C ILE A 541 17.34 -14.90 10.74
N GLU A 542 17.96 -15.27 11.86
CA GLU A 542 17.39 -16.22 12.84
C GLU A 542 16.01 -15.80 13.37
N THR A 543 15.73 -14.50 13.42
CA THR A 543 14.52 -13.92 14.01
C THR A 543 13.46 -13.52 12.98
N ALA A 544 13.67 -13.77 11.69
CA ALA A 544 12.70 -13.42 10.65
C ALA A 544 11.64 -14.52 10.47
N ASP A 545 10.38 -14.10 10.30
CA ASP A 545 9.33 -14.96 9.73
C ASP A 545 9.51 -15.09 8.20
N HIS A 546 8.49 -15.64 7.52
CA HIS A 546 8.53 -15.78 6.05
C HIS A 546 8.66 -14.43 5.34
N MET A 547 8.13 -13.36 5.93
CA MET A 547 8.13 -12.01 5.39
C MET A 547 9.28 -11.19 5.96
N ALA A 548 10.52 -11.66 5.80
CA ALA A 548 11.73 -11.03 6.36
C ALA A 548 11.90 -9.55 5.97
N MET A 549 11.40 -9.15 4.80
CA MET A 549 11.39 -7.76 4.34
C MET A 549 10.43 -6.86 5.14
N LEU A 550 9.53 -7.44 5.95
CA LEU A 550 8.58 -6.74 6.81
C LEU A 550 8.91 -6.94 8.30
N SER A 551 9.22 -8.17 8.71
CA SER A 551 9.55 -8.49 10.11
C SER A 551 10.97 -8.10 10.51
N GLN A 552 11.93 -8.11 9.59
CA GLN A 552 13.34 -7.81 9.84
C GLN A 552 14.00 -6.98 8.70
N PRO A 553 13.39 -5.84 8.25
CA PRO A 553 13.83 -5.11 7.06
C PRO A 553 15.29 -4.65 7.12
N HIS A 554 15.75 -4.18 8.29
CA HIS A 554 17.14 -3.73 8.45
C HIS A 554 18.16 -4.87 8.38
N LYS A 555 17.87 -6.04 8.97
CA LYS A 555 18.75 -7.21 8.89
C LYS A 555 18.80 -7.74 7.47
N LEU A 556 17.66 -7.78 6.78
CA LEU A 556 17.63 -8.17 5.37
C LEU A 556 18.42 -7.19 4.50
N CYS A 557 18.24 -5.88 4.69
CA CYS A 557 19.03 -4.88 4.00
C CYS A 557 20.53 -5.09 4.23
N GLN A 558 20.96 -5.33 5.47
CA GLN A 558 22.36 -5.63 5.77
C GLN A 558 22.89 -6.85 4.99
N CYS A 559 22.13 -7.95 4.93
CA CYS A 559 22.51 -9.12 4.14
C CYS A 559 22.64 -8.78 2.65
N LEU A 560 21.68 -8.04 2.09
CA LEU A 560 21.68 -7.64 0.69
C LEU A 560 22.84 -6.69 0.35
N LEU A 561 23.20 -5.78 1.26
CA LEU A 561 24.37 -4.90 1.10
C LEU A 561 25.68 -5.70 1.13
N GLU A 562 25.82 -6.69 2.03
CA GLU A 562 26.99 -7.57 2.06
C GLU A 562 27.13 -8.37 0.75
N ILE A 563 26.01 -8.87 0.21
CA ILE A 563 25.99 -9.56 -1.08
C ILE A 563 26.37 -8.58 -2.20
N ALA A 564 25.77 -7.39 -2.23
CA ALA A 564 26.11 -6.37 -3.22
C ALA A 564 27.61 -6.04 -3.19
N GLU A 565 28.23 -5.92 -2.02
CA GLU A 565 29.68 -5.69 -1.88
C GLU A 565 30.54 -6.86 -2.35
N CYS A 566 30.09 -8.11 -2.11
CA CYS A 566 30.82 -9.31 -2.52
C CYS A 566 30.80 -9.55 -4.04
N TYR A 567 29.74 -9.11 -4.72
CA TYR A 567 29.47 -9.44 -6.12
C TYR A 567 29.41 -8.20 -7.05
N ALA A 568 29.70 -7.00 -6.53
CA ALA A 568 29.81 -5.75 -7.31
C ALA A 568 30.96 -5.74 -8.31
#